data_AF-A0A7G2SE41-F1
#
_entry.id   AF-A0A7G2SE41-F1
#
_cell.length_a   1.000
_cell.length_b   1.000
_cell.length_c   1.000
_cell.angle_alpha   90.00
_cell.angle_beta   90.00
_cell.angle_gamma   90.00
#
_symmetry.space_group_name_H-M   'P 1'
#
loop_
_entity.id
_entity.type
_entity.pdbx_description
1 polymer ?
#
loop_
_entity_poly.entity_id
_entity_poly.type
_entity_poly.pdbx_seq_one_letter_code
_entity_poly.pdbx_strand_id
1 'polypeptide(L)'
;MAYVRLLYVSKTAKQHHEIKHDLMEILTTAIRFNSINKIKGVLYYGNGYFVQCLEGEEKVIYDVFYNRIIKDSRHQNCEILSCKAVNELLFQKWSMKFAPLNKKLRDFFQQYHIDEFNPYLLTHQTTEPFIELLSQEPHQEVDPYPHSS
;
A
#
# COMPACT_ATOMS: atom_id res chain seq x y z
N MET A 1 16.21 -9.82 -15.81
CA MET A 1 16.05 -9.43 -14.39
C MET A 1 14.60 -9.64 -14.02
N ALA A 2 14.32 -10.34 -12.91
CA ALA A 2 12.95 -10.65 -12.51
C ALA A 2 12.32 -9.45 -11.80
N TYR A 3 11.09 -9.10 -12.21
CA TYR A 3 10.25 -8.15 -11.50
C TYR A 3 9.28 -8.91 -10.61
N VAL A 4 9.01 -8.37 -9.43
CA VAL A 4 8.04 -8.92 -8.49
C VAL A 4 6.99 -7.90 -8.14
N ARG A 5 5.80 -8.39 -7.80
CA ARG A 5 4.75 -7.65 -7.13
C ARG A 5 4.60 -8.20 -5.71
N LEU A 6 4.79 -7.35 -4.71
CA LEU A 6 4.64 -7.67 -3.29
C LEU A 6 3.49 -6.85 -2.72
N LEU A 7 2.42 -7.53 -2.28
CA LEU A 7 1.35 -6.95 -1.48
C LEU A 7 1.55 -7.34 -0.03
N TYR A 8 1.62 -6.34 0.85
CA TYR A 8 1.64 -6.57 2.29
C TYR A 8 0.64 -5.68 3.01
N VAL A 9 0.30 -6.09 4.22
CA VAL A 9 -0.59 -5.38 5.13
C VAL A 9 0.08 -5.18 6.48
N SER A 10 -0.33 -4.13 7.19
CA SER A 10 0.14 -3.86 8.54
C SER A 10 -0.89 -3.02 9.30
N LYS A 11 -0.77 -2.91 10.63
CA LYS A 11 -1.59 -2.00 11.46
C LYS A 11 -0.76 -0.79 11.85
N THR A 12 -1.38 0.37 11.97
CA THR A 12 -0.71 1.51 12.62
C THR A 12 -0.34 1.17 14.06
N ALA A 13 0.85 1.61 14.48
CA ALA A 13 1.32 1.47 15.86
C ALA A 13 0.83 2.60 16.77
N LYS A 14 0.19 3.64 16.22
CA LYS A 14 -0.14 4.89 16.93
C LYS A 14 -1.65 5.16 17.02
N GLN A 15 -2.00 6.06 17.93
CA GLN A 15 -3.36 6.58 18.06
C GLN A 15 -3.72 7.54 16.91
N HIS A 16 -5.02 7.65 16.63
CA HIS A 16 -5.58 8.28 15.44
C HIS A 16 -5.16 9.74 15.17
N HIS A 17 -4.68 10.50 16.18
CA HIS A 17 -4.38 11.92 16.03
C HIS A 17 -3.03 12.22 15.33
N GLU A 18 -2.07 11.29 15.34
CA GLU A 18 -0.74 11.49 14.69
C GLU A 18 -0.67 10.94 13.26
N ILE A 19 -1.71 10.21 12.84
CA ILE A 19 -1.62 9.40 11.63
C ILE A 19 -1.44 10.22 10.35
N LYS A 20 -2.04 11.42 10.28
CA LYS A 20 -1.95 12.25 9.08
C LYS A 20 -0.50 12.69 8.84
N HIS A 21 0.20 13.09 9.90
CA HIS A 21 1.60 13.49 9.82
C HIS A 21 2.49 12.31 9.41
N ASP A 22 2.35 11.18 10.12
CA ASP A 22 3.13 9.96 9.82
C ASP A 22 2.89 9.48 8.38
N LEU A 23 1.64 9.53 7.91
CA LEU A 23 1.29 9.15 6.53
C LEU A 23 1.98 10.07 5.51
N MET A 24 2.00 11.38 5.75
CA MET A 24 2.70 12.33 4.87
C MET A 24 4.22 12.06 4.83
N GLU A 25 4.83 11.74 5.96
CA GLU A 25 6.24 11.37 6.01
C GLU A 25 6.54 10.03 5.32
N ILE A 26 5.68 9.03 5.51
CA ILE A 26 5.76 7.74 4.82
C ILE A 26 5.71 7.97 3.31
N LEU A 27 4.71 8.74 2.84
CA LEU A 27 4.54 9.04 1.42
C LEU A 27 5.73 9.82 0.85
N THR A 28 6.18 10.86 1.54
CA THR A 28 7.35 11.66 1.10
C THR A 28 8.60 10.78 0.97
N THR A 29 8.85 9.93 1.97
CA THR A 29 9.99 9.02 1.97
C THR A 29 9.87 7.97 0.87
N ALA A 30 8.67 7.38 0.71
CA ALA A 30 8.40 6.37 -0.30
C ALA A 30 8.52 6.94 -1.72
N ILE A 31 7.90 8.08 -2.03
CA ILE A 31 7.98 8.71 -3.35
C ILE A 31 9.43 8.99 -3.74
N ARG A 32 10.23 9.58 -2.84
CA ARG A 32 11.64 9.88 -3.09
C ARG A 32 12.45 8.63 -3.33
N PHE A 33 12.36 7.65 -2.42
CA PHE A 33 13.13 6.42 -2.53
C PHE A 33 12.73 5.59 -3.75
N ASN A 34 11.42 5.44 -3.99
CA ASN A 34 10.88 4.63 -5.07
C ASN A 34 11.22 5.21 -6.44
N SER A 35 11.22 6.54 -6.58
CA SER A 35 11.59 7.19 -7.83
C SER A 35 13.05 6.92 -8.21
N ILE A 36 13.97 6.95 -7.23
CA ILE A 36 15.39 6.65 -7.44
C ILE A 36 15.59 5.17 -7.78
N ASN A 37 14.89 4.28 -7.10
CA ASN A 37 15.07 2.83 -7.20
C ASN A 37 14.13 2.15 -8.20
N LYS A 38 13.39 2.94 -9.01
CA LYS A 38 12.41 2.46 -9.99
C LYS A 38 11.34 1.53 -9.42
N ILE A 39 10.98 1.72 -8.15
CA ILE A 39 9.85 1.04 -7.52
C ILE A 39 8.57 1.77 -7.91
N LYS A 40 7.53 0.99 -8.22
CA LYS A 40 6.17 1.46 -8.48
C LYS A 40 5.24 0.90 -7.43
N GLY A 41 4.09 1.53 -7.22
CA GLY A 41 3.17 0.99 -6.25
C GLY A 41 2.08 1.93 -5.77
N VAL A 42 1.34 1.43 -4.78
CA VAL A 42 0.25 2.14 -4.13
C VAL A 42 0.24 1.83 -2.64
N LEU A 43 -0.11 2.84 -1.84
CA LEU A 43 -0.35 2.77 -0.40
C LEU A 43 -1.80 3.17 -0.13
N TYR A 44 -2.53 2.31 0.56
CA TYR A 44 -3.85 2.61 1.12
C TYR A 44 -3.79 2.64 2.63
N TYR A 45 -4.59 3.53 3.21
CA TYR A 45 -4.80 3.60 4.64
C TYR A 45 -6.29 3.76 4.98
N GLY A 46 -6.75 2.99 5.97
CA GLY A 46 -8.10 3.13 6.53
C GLY A 46 -8.37 2.13 7.65
N ASN A 47 -9.22 2.52 8.61
CA ASN A 47 -9.55 1.72 9.81
C ASN A 47 -8.31 1.21 10.57
N GLY A 48 -7.22 2.00 10.60
CA GLY A 48 -5.97 1.61 11.25
C GLY A 48 -5.10 0.63 10.47
N TYR A 49 -5.49 0.25 9.25
CA TYR A 49 -4.74 -0.66 8.41
C TYR A 49 -3.99 0.07 7.29
N PHE A 50 -2.76 -0.36 7.05
CA PHE A 50 -2.03 -0.06 5.82
C PHE A 50 -2.12 -1.26 4.87
N VAL A 51 -2.34 -0.98 3.60
CA VAL A 51 -2.22 -1.94 2.50
C VAL A 51 -1.27 -1.33 1.49
N GLN A 52 -0.15 -2.00 1.21
CA GLN A 52 0.82 -1.47 0.27
C GLN A 52 1.22 -2.54 -0.75
N CYS A 53 1.14 -2.16 -2.02
CA CYS A 53 1.60 -2.97 -3.14
C CYS A 53 2.82 -2.32 -3.77
N LEU A 54 3.90 -3.09 -3.92
CA LEU A 54 5.17 -2.67 -4.50
C LEU A 54 5.48 -3.50 -5.74
N GLU A 55 5.93 -2.85 -6.80
CA GLU A 55 6.40 -3.49 -8.02
C GLU A 55 7.78 -2.97 -8.41
N GLY A 56 8.69 -3.86 -8.78
CA GLY A 56 10.05 -3.48 -9.13
C GLY A 56 10.96 -4.69 -9.28
N GLU A 57 12.25 -4.44 -9.47
CA GLU A 57 13.26 -5.49 -9.49
C GLU A 57 13.25 -6.27 -8.16
N GLU A 58 13.24 -7.60 -8.23
CA GLU A 58 13.13 -8.49 -7.07
C GLU A 58 14.06 -8.12 -5.91
N LYS A 59 15.35 -7.93 -6.21
CA LYS A 59 16.36 -7.58 -5.19
C LYS A 59 16.06 -6.26 -4.50
N VAL A 60 15.60 -5.27 -5.26
CA VAL A 60 15.27 -3.93 -4.76
C VAL A 60 14.03 -3.99 -3.87
N ILE A 61 13.02 -4.77 -4.27
CA ILE A 61 11.77 -4.95 -3.50
C ILE A 61 12.07 -5.68 -2.19
N TYR A 62 12.88 -6.73 -2.21
CA TYR A 62 13.25 -7.43 -0.99
C TYR A 62 14.12 -6.57 -0.07
N ASP A 63 15.07 -5.81 -0.60
CA ASP A 63 15.89 -4.92 0.21
C ASP A 63 15.03 -3.86 0.92
N VAL A 64 14.19 -3.13 0.19
CA VAL A 64 13.32 -2.12 0.82
C VAL A 64 12.36 -2.74 1.83
N PHE A 65 11.82 -3.92 1.54
CA PHE A 65 10.86 -4.57 2.42
C PHE A 65 11.50 -5.00 3.75
N TYR A 66 12.58 -5.77 3.69
CA TYR A 66 13.22 -6.34 4.89
C TYR A 66 14.08 -5.34 5.66
N ASN A 67 14.74 -4.40 4.97
CA ASN A 67 15.66 -3.47 5.62
C ASN A 67 15.04 -2.14 6.04
N ARG A 68 13.87 -1.78 5.49
CA ARG A 68 13.24 -0.49 5.77
C ARG A 68 11.81 -0.64 6.24
N ILE A 69 10.96 -1.27 5.45
CA ILE A 69 9.52 -1.34 5.72
C ILE A 69 9.24 -2.08 7.01
N ILE A 70 9.67 -3.35 7.15
CA ILE A 70 9.39 -4.15 8.36
C ILE A 70 9.91 -3.50 9.66
N LYS A 71 10.94 -2.66 9.56
CA LYS A 71 11.59 -2.01 10.71
C LYS A 71 11.00 -0.63 11.03
N ASP A 72 10.02 -0.16 10.27
CA ASP A 72 9.41 1.14 10.46
C ASP A 72 8.56 1.14 11.75
N SER A 73 8.86 2.01 12.71
CA SER A 73 8.15 2.03 14.00
C SER A 73 6.72 2.56 13.92
N ARG A 74 6.29 3.11 12.77
CA ARG A 74 4.94 3.67 12.58
C ARG A 74 3.87 2.60 12.33
N HIS A 75 4.28 1.35 12.09
CA HIS A 75 3.37 0.22 11.89
C HIS A 75 3.83 -1.06 12.60
N GLN A 76 2.94 -2.04 12.69
CA GLN A 76 3.17 -3.33 13.32
C GLN A 76 2.36 -4.43 12.64
N ASN A 77 2.61 -5.68 12.99
CA ASN A 77 1.93 -6.86 12.44
C ASN A 77 2.04 -6.97 10.92
N CYS A 78 3.24 -6.72 10.37
CA CYS A 78 3.46 -6.76 8.93
C CYS A 78 3.30 -8.19 8.36
N GLU A 79 2.42 -8.37 7.38
CA GLU A 79 2.14 -9.67 6.74
C GLU A 79 2.15 -9.52 5.20
N ILE A 80 2.92 -10.38 4.53
CA ILE A 80 2.89 -10.48 3.05
C ILE A 80 1.71 -11.36 2.65
N LEU A 81 0.76 -10.79 1.90
CA LEU A 81 -0.41 -11.52 1.41
C LEU A 81 -0.19 -12.13 0.02
N SER A 82 0.68 -11.51 -0.79
CA SER A 82 1.09 -12.03 -2.09
C SER A 82 2.47 -11.51 -2.45
N CYS A 83 3.32 -12.39 -2.96
CA CYS A 83 4.58 -12.03 -3.58
C CYS A 83 4.79 -12.93 -4.79
N LYS A 84 4.77 -12.36 -5.99
CA LYS A 84 4.92 -13.13 -7.23
C LYS A 84 5.75 -12.42 -8.27
N ALA A 85 6.40 -13.20 -9.13
CA ALA A 85 7.02 -12.68 -10.34
C ALA A 85 5.94 -12.13 -11.28
N VAL A 86 6.22 -10.99 -11.91
CA VAL A 86 5.31 -10.33 -12.85
C VAL A 86 6.04 -9.90 -14.12
N ASN A 87 5.35 -10.03 -15.24
CA ASN A 87 5.82 -9.53 -16.54
C ASN A 87 5.25 -8.14 -16.86
N GLU A 88 4.16 -7.76 -16.20
CA GLU A 88 3.47 -6.49 -16.38
C GLU A 88 3.30 -5.80 -15.04
N LEU A 89 3.63 -4.50 -15.03
CA LEU A 89 3.47 -3.63 -13.87
C LEU A 89 2.09 -2.98 -13.95
N LEU A 90 1.27 -3.15 -12.91
CA LEU A 90 -0.06 -2.53 -12.82
C LEU A 90 0.01 -1.06 -12.39
N PHE A 91 1.06 -0.67 -11.67
CA PHE A 91 1.17 0.65 -11.03
C PHE A 91 2.18 1.57 -11.72
N GLN A 92 2.52 1.36 -12.99
CA GLN A 92 3.59 2.04 -13.74
C GLN A 92 3.58 3.58 -13.62
N LYS A 93 2.38 4.15 -13.54
CA LYS A 93 2.16 5.61 -13.47
C LYS A 93 2.72 6.24 -12.19
N TRP A 94 2.90 5.48 -11.11
CA TRP A 94 3.15 6.05 -9.79
C TRP A 94 4.36 5.41 -9.12
N SER A 95 5.33 6.23 -8.71
CA SER A 95 6.39 5.77 -7.80
C SER A 95 5.80 5.33 -6.47
N MET A 96 4.79 6.05 -5.99
CA MET A 96 3.90 5.61 -4.90
C MET A 96 2.61 6.43 -4.96
N LYS A 97 1.50 5.80 -5.36
CA LYS A 97 0.18 6.42 -5.25
C LYS A 97 -0.32 6.32 -3.81
N PHE A 98 -1.01 7.34 -3.33
CA PHE A 98 -1.84 7.20 -2.13
C PHE A 98 -3.32 7.16 -2.51
N ALA A 99 -4.10 6.36 -1.79
CA ALA A 99 -5.55 6.48 -1.79
C ALA A 99 -6.13 6.09 -0.42
N PRO A 100 -7.04 6.88 0.17
CA PRO A 100 -7.73 6.49 1.38
C PRO A 100 -8.72 5.36 1.11
N LEU A 101 -9.13 4.66 2.17
CA LEU A 101 -10.23 3.71 2.10
C LEU A 101 -11.50 4.40 1.57
N ASN A 102 -12.07 3.87 0.49
CA ASN A 102 -13.25 4.41 -0.16
C ASN A 102 -14.38 3.36 -0.28
N LYS A 103 -15.50 3.77 -0.90
CA LYS A 103 -16.68 2.91 -1.04
C LYS A 103 -16.39 1.62 -1.81
N LYS A 104 -15.65 1.66 -2.91
CA LYS A 104 -15.38 0.45 -3.72
C LYS A 104 -14.56 -0.58 -2.96
N LEU A 105 -13.56 -0.12 -2.19
CA LEU A 105 -12.80 -1.02 -1.33
C LEU A 105 -13.70 -1.62 -0.25
N ARG A 106 -14.59 -0.84 0.37
CA ARG A 106 -15.56 -1.38 1.34
C ARG A 106 -16.51 -2.40 0.71
N ASP A 107 -17.07 -2.08 -0.46
CA ASP A 107 -17.97 -2.94 -1.22
C ASP A 107 -17.28 -4.27 -1.57
N PHE A 108 -15.97 -4.24 -1.89
CA PHE A 108 -15.19 -5.46 -2.11
C PHE A 108 -15.22 -6.39 -0.89
N PHE A 109 -14.92 -5.88 0.32
CA PHE A 109 -14.95 -6.71 1.53
C PHE A 109 -16.37 -7.20 1.87
N GLN A 110 -17.40 -6.38 1.64
CA GLN A 110 -18.79 -6.77 1.84
C GLN A 110 -19.24 -7.89 0.89
N GLN A 111 -18.82 -7.85 -0.38
CA GLN A 111 -19.16 -8.88 -1.38
C GLN A 111 -18.62 -10.26 -0.99
N TYR A 112 -17.52 -10.33 -0.24
CA TYR A 112 -16.92 -11.58 0.22
C TYR A 112 -17.28 -11.94 1.67
N HIS A 113 -18.39 -11.40 2.22
CA HIS A 113 -18.90 -11.65 3.58
C HIS A 113 -17.95 -11.24 4.72
N ILE A 114 -17.18 -10.17 4.53
CA ILE A 114 -16.29 -9.62 5.54
C ILE A 114 -16.93 -8.35 6.08
N ASP A 115 -17.52 -8.42 7.29
CA ASP A 115 -18.35 -7.35 7.87
C ASP A 115 -17.60 -6.03 8.17
N GLU A 116 -16.27 -6.00 8.04
CA GLU A 116 -15.44 -4.79 8.16
C GLU A 116 -14.26 -4.78 7.18
N PHE A 117 -13.77 -3.59 6.79
CA PHE A 117 -12.49 -3.49 6.08
C PHE A 117 -11.36 -3.97 7.01
N ASN A 118 -10.97 -5.24 6.84
CA ASN A 118 -9.83 -5.86 7.50
C ASN A 118 -9.02 -6.63 6.46
N PRO A 119 -7.92 -6.06 5.94
CA PRO A 119 -7.21 -6.65 4.82
C PRO A 119 -6.45 -7.93 5.18
N TYR A 120 -6.28 -8.26 6.47
CA TYR A 120 -5.76 -9.57 6.90
C TYR A 120 -6.72 -10.73 6.59
N LEU A 121 -7.98 -10.45 6.26
CA LEU A 121 -8.97 -11.47 5.89
C LEU A 121 -8.94 -11.81 4.39
N LEU A 122 -8.07 -11.16 3.63
CA LEU A 122 -7.85 -11.52 2.23
C LEU A 122 -7.25 -12.93 2.14
N THR A 123 -7.90 -13.78 1.35
CA THR A 123 -7.45 -15.14 1.05
C THR A 123 -6.70 -15.18 -0.27
N HIS A 124 -6.06 -16.32 -0.57
CA HIS A 124 -5.47 -16.56 -1.89
C HIS A 124 -6.44 -16.32 -3.06
N GLN A 125 -7.76 -16.50 -2.87
CA GLN A 125 -8.77 -16.30 -3.92
C GLN A 125 -9.14 -14.81 -4.09
N THR A 126 -9.05 -14.00 -3.04
CA THR A 126 -9.48 -12.60 -3.06
C THR A 126 -8.32 -11.62 -3.22
N THR A 127 -7.09 -12.02 -2.92
CA THR A 127 -5.92 -11.14 -2.96
C THR A 127 -5.64 -10.57 -4.35
N GLU A 128 -5.70 -11.39 -5.41
CA GLU A 128 -5.45 -10.92 -6.78
C GLU A 128 -6.54 -9.97 -7.31
N PRO A 129 -7.84 -10.32 -7.21
CA PRO A 129 -8.91 -9.38 -7.52
C PRO A 129 -8.80 -8.06 -6.75
N PHE A 130 -8.34 -8.12 -5.49
CA PHE A 130 -8.12 -6.92 -4.71
C PHE A 130 -6.98 -6.06 -5.28
N ILE A 131 -5.83 -6.65 -5.63
CA ILE A 131 -4.71 -5.94 -6.28
C ILE A 131 -5.17 -5.25 -7.57
N GLU A 132 -5.96 -5.93 -8.40
CA GLU A 132 -6.52 -5.38 -9.62
C GLU A 132 -7.42 -4.16 -9.33
N LEU A 133 -8.31 -4.27 -8.33
CA LEU A 133 -9.11 -3.14 -7.86
C LEU A 133 -8.22 -1.96 -7.47
N LEU A 134 -7.15 -2.17 -6.69
CA LEU A 134 -6.25 -1.10 -6.26
C LEU A 134 -5.60 -0.34 -7.44
N SER A 135 -5.34 -1.05 -8.55
CA SER A 135 -4.73 -0.48 -9.77
C SER A 135 -5.68 0.40 -10.57
N GLN A 136 -7.00 0.15 -10.46
CA GLN A 136 -8.03 0.87 -11.19
C GLN A 136 -8.51 2.14 -10.47
N GLU A 137 -8.25 2.25 -9.18
CA GLU A 137 -8.72 3.40 -8.41
C GLU A 137 -8.08 4.71 -8.89
N PRO A 138 -8.82 5.83 -8.83
CA PRO A 138 -8.27 7.14 -9.17
C PRO A 138 -7.16 7.54 -8.20
N HIS A 139 -6.22 8.35 -8.67
CA HIS A 139 -5.28 9.05 -7.79
C HIS A 139 -6.03 10.16 -7.05
N GLN A 140 -5.94 10.17 -5.72
CA GLN A 140 -6.31 11.34 -4.94
C GLN A 140 -5.01 12.06 -4.57
N GLU A 141 -4.89 13.33 -4.98
CA GLU A 141 -3.86 14.20 -4.45
C GLU A 141 -4.11 14.35 -2.95
N VAL A 142 -3.17 13.84 -2.15
CA VAL A 142 -3.11 14.23 -0.74
C VAL A 142 -2.47 15.60 -0.75
N ASP A 143 -3.29 16.64 -0.59
CA ASP A 143 -2.77 17.99 -0.44
C ASP A 143 -1.84 18.03 0.79
N PRO A 144 -0.51 18.21 0.60
CA PRO A 144 0.43 18.28 1.72
C PRO A 144 0.23 19.53 2.57
N TYR A 145 -0.45 20.54 2.01
CA TYR A 145 -0.62 21.86 2.60
C TYR A 145 -2.09 22.25 2.51
N PRO A 146 -2.94 21.93 3.51
CA PRO A 146 -4.28 22.51 3.53
C PRO A 146 -4.10 24.03 3.54
N HIS A 147 -4.48 24.69 2.46
CA HIS A 147 -4.44 26.15 2.37
C HIS A 147 -5.21 26.70 3.57
N SER A 148 -4.48 27.31 4.51
CA SER A 148 -5.04 28.07 5.60
C SER A 148 -5.84 29.20 4.96
N SER A 149 -7.17 29.09 5.02
CA SER A 149 -8.09 30.21 4.80
C SER A 149 -8.54 30.74 6.16
#